data_AF-A0A1Q3CE00-F1
#
_entry.id   AF-A0A1Q3CE00-F1
#
_cell.length_a   1.000
_cell.length_b   1.000
_cell.length_c   1.000
_cell.angle_alpha   90.00
_cell.angle_beta   90.00
_cell.angle_gamma   90.00
#
_symmetry.space_group_name_H-M   'P 1'
#
loop_
_entity.id
_entity.type
_entity.pdbx_description
1 polymer ?
#
loop_
_entity_poly.entity_id
_entity_poly.type
_entity_poly.pdbx_seq_one_letter_code
_entity_poly.pdbx_strand_id
1 'polypeptide(L)'
;MQSLQEKASEWSGVNEDDAFAIDSTNLFQKLGLQAFINLSTNFYNRVYDDDQEEWFRSIFANSKKEEAIQNSYEFLVQRMGGPPLYSQRKGHPALIGRHRPFPVTHQAAERWLHHMHMALDTTPDIDADSKIKMMNFFRHTAFFLVAGDELKNKNQRVPCKHGTSGSDAV
;
A
#
# COMPACT_ATOMS: atom_id res chain seq x y z
N MET A 1 21.29 -6.51 -9.25
CA MET A 1 20.49 -5.99 -8.12
C MET A 1 19.10 -6.60 -8.26
N GLN A 2 18.57 -7.18 -7.19
CA GLN A 2 17.20 -7.71 -7.16
C GLN A 2 16.19 -6.60 -7.42
N SER A 3 15.15 -6.88 -8.21
CA SER A 3 14.06 -5.96 -8.53
C SER A 3 13.20 -5.68 -7.29
N LEU A 4 12.38 -4.61 -7.35
CA LEU A 4 11.44 -4.33 -6.26
C LEU A 4 10.37 -5.41 -6.11
N GLN A 5 9.94 -6.02 -7.22
CA GLN A 5 8.94 -7.07 -7.20
C GLN A 5 9.49 -8.37 -6.61
N GLU A 6 10.73 -8.73 -6.97
CA GLU A 6 11.41 -9.90 -6.43
C GLU A 6 11.59 -9.79 -4.90
N LYS A 7 11.95 -8.59 -4.40
CA LYS A 7 12.01 -8.32 -2.95
C LYS A 7 10.65 -8.41 -2.27
N ALA A 8 9.62 -7.84 -2.90
CA ALA A 8 8.26 -7.91 -2.39
C ALA A 8 7.83 -9.36 -2.24
N SER A 9 8.11 -10.21 -3.22
CA SER A 9 7.80 -11.64 -3.15
C SER A 9 8.59 -12.38 -2.08
N GLU A 10 9.89 -12.12 -1.96
CA GLU A 10 10.72 -12.71 -0.92
C GLU A 10 10.20 -12.38 0.49
N TRP A 11 9.89 -11.11 0.77
CA TRP A 11 9.47 -10.67 2.11
C TRP A 11 8.02 -10.97 2.43
N SER A 12 7.14 -10.92 1.43
CA SER A 12 5.72 -11.22 1.61
C SER A 12 5.43 -12.72 1.68
N GLY A 13 6.26 -13.55 1.05
CA GLY A 13 5.93 -14.96 0.79
C GLY A 13 4.84 -15.16 -0.27
N VAL A 14 4.48 -14.10 -1.01
CA VAL A 14 3.49 -14.13 -2.10
C VAL A 14 4.22 -13.91 -3.42
N ASN A 15 4.13 -14.86 -4.36
CA ASN A 15 4.71 -14.66 -5.68
C ASN A 15 3.88 -13.64 -6.50
N GLU A 16 4.44 -13.11 -7.59
CA GLU A 16 3.75 -12.11 -8.41
C GLU A 16 2.47 -12.66 -9.07
N ASP A 17 2.46 -13.93 -9.50
CA ASP A 17 1.31 -14.56 -10.14
C ASP A 17 0.10 -14.60 -9.18
N ASP A 18 0.32 -14.98 -7.92
CA ASP A 18 -0.70 -15.00 -6.87
C ASP A 18 -1.13 -13.59 -6.47
N ALA A 19 -0.21 -12.63 -6.44
CA ALA A 19 -0.49 -11.23 -6.12
C ALA A 19 -1.37 -10.57 -7.19
N PHE A 20 -1.17 -10.92 -8.46
CA PHE A 20 -1.90 -10.34 -9.59
C PHE A 20 -2.98 -11.27 -10.15
N ALA A 21 -3.29 -12.37 -9.47
CA ALA A 21 -4.47 -13.19 -9.75
C ALA A 21 -5.80 -12.40 -9.68
N ILE A 22 -5.80 -11.21 -9.07
CA ILE A 22 -6.90 -10.23 -9.17
C ILE A 22 -7.23 -9.83 -10.61
N ASP A 23 -6.31 -10.01 -11.58
CA ASP A 23 -6.50 -9.71 -12.99
C ASP A 23 -7.17 -10.85 -13.77
N SER A 24 -7.30 -12.04 -13.17
CA SER A 24 -7.96 -13.19 -13.82
C SER A 24 -9.49 -13.08 -13.81
N THR A 25 -10.05 -12.09 -13.12
CA THR A 25 -11.50 -11.86 -13.00
C THR A 25 -11.76 -10.39 -12.75
N ASN A 26 -12.81 -9.83 -13.34
CA ASN A 26 -13.23 -8.47 -13.00
C ASN A 26 -13.92 -8.46 -11.62
N LEU A 27 -13.13 -8.25 -10.56
CA LEU A 27 -13.64 -8.23 -9.18
C LEU A 27 -14.62 -7.07 -8.95
N PHE A 28 -14.47 -5.95 -9.65
CA PHE A 28 -15.45 -4.86 -9.58
C PHE A 28 -16.83 -5.30 -10.09
N GLN A 29 -16.91 -5.99 -11.23
CA GLN A 29 -18.17 -6.53 -11.74
C GLN A 29 -18.76 -7.58 -10.78
N LYS A 30 -17.91 -8.37 -10.12
CA LYS A 30 -18.33 -9.42 -9.19
C LYS A 30 -18.87 -8.87 -7.86
N LEU A 31 -18.20 -7.86 -7.30
CA LEU A 31 -18.45 -7.36 -5.94
C LEU A 31 -19.27 -6.05 -5.90
N GLY A 32 -19.23 -5.28 -6.98
CA GLY A 32 -19.86 -3.96 -7.06
C GLY A 32 -19.14 -2.88 -6.24
N LEU A 33 -19.48 -1.62 -6.50
CA LEU A 33 -18.85 -0.45 -5.86
C LEU A 33 -18.98 -0.46 -4.33
N GLN A 34 -20.14 -0.85 -3.82
CA GLN A 34 -20.44 -0.75 -2.39
C GLN A 34 -19.50 -1.63 -1.54
N ALA A 35 -19.08 -2.79 -2.05
CA ALA A 35 -18.13 -3.67 -1.36
C ALA A 35 -16.78 -2.98 -1.10
N PHE A 36 -16.26 -2.22 -2.08
CA PHE A 36 -14.99 -1.50 -1.93
C PHE A 36 -15.09 -0.31 -0.98
N ILE A 37 -16.22 0.39 -0.98
CA ILE A 37 -16.53 1.47 -0.03
C ILE A 37 -16.60 0.89 1.39
N ASN A 38 -17.37 -0.18 1.57
CA ASN A 38 -17.53 -0.87 2.86
C ASN A 38 -16.18 -1.37 3.39
N LEU A 39 -15.40 -2.05 2.54
CA LEU A 39 -14.07 -2.55 2.89
C LEU A 39 -13.13 -1.41 3.32
N SER A 40 -13.02 -0.34 2.53
CA SER A 40 -12.11 0.77 2.83
C SER A 40 -12.55 1.54 4.08
N THR A 41 -13.86 1.69 4.29
CA THR A 41 -14.42 2.31 5.50
C THR A 41 -14.12 1.49 6.74
N ASN A 42 -14.38 0.18 6.70
CA ASN A 42 -14.08 -0.76 7.78
C ASN A 42 -12.58 -0.77 8.10
N PHE A 43 -11.74 -0.87 7.08
CA PHE A 43 -10.29 -0.81 7.20
C PHE A 43 -9.81 0.46 7.91
N TYR A 44 -10.23 1.65 7.45
CA TYR A 44 -9.78 2.90 8.08
C TYR A 44 -10.44 3.19 9.41
N ASN A 45 -11.62 2.65 9.72
CA ASN A 45 -12.13 2.67 11.10
C ASN A 45 -11.11 2.00 12.02
N ARG A 46 -10.68 0.79 11.69
CA ARG A 46 -9.69 0.04 12.48
C ARG A 46 -8.34 0.76 12.60
N VAL A 47 -7.84 1.35 11.51
CA VAL A 47 -6.57 2.10 11.52
C VAL A 47 -6.63 3.34 12.43
N TYR A 48 -7.71 4.13 12.33
CA TYR A 48 -7.83 5.36 13.12
C TYR A 48 -8.21 5.09 14.59
N ASP A 49 -8.82 3.94 14.86
CA ASP A 49 -9.20 3.48 16.19
C ASP A 49 -8.14 2.55 16.82
N ASP A 50 -6.95 2.42 16.20
CA ASP A 50 -5.85 1.59 16.70
C ASP A 50 -5.24 2.18 17.99
N ASP A 51 -5.81 1.76 19.13
CA ASP A 51 -5.39 2.16 20.48
C ASP A 51 -4.25 1.29 21.04
N GLN A 52 -3.96 0.15 20.41
CA GLN A 52 -2.91 -0.78 20.83
C GLN A 52 -1.53 -0.34 20.31
N GLU A 53 -1.46 0.26 19.12
CA GLU A 53 -0.21 0.58 18.43
C GLU A 53 -0.15 2.06 18.03
N GLU A 54 0.05 2.95 19.01
CA GLU A 54 0.08 4.41 18.80
C GLU A 54 1.08 4.83 17.71
N TRP A 55 2.24 4.18 17.63
CA TRP A 55 3.25 4.46 16.60
C TRP A 55 2.69 4.27 15.19
N PHE A 56 1.84 3.26 14.97
CA PHE A 56 1.23 3.01 13.66
C PHE A 56 0.13 4.01 13.37
N ARG A 57 -0.76 4.26 14.34
CA ARG A 57 -1.84 5.25 14.20
C ARG A 57 -1.28 6.64 13.90
N SER A 58 -0.15 7.02 14.49
CA SER A 58 0.50 8.32 14.29
C SER A 58 0.93 8.57 12.84
N ILE A 59 1.18 7.51 12.04
CA ILE A 59 1.50 7.62 10.60
C ILE A 59 0.37 8.34 9.85
N PHE A 60 -0.88 8.17 10.30
CA PHE A 60 -2.08 8.70 9.68
C PHE A 60 -2.53 10.05 10.28
N ALA A 61 -1.85 10.58 11.30
CA ALA A 61 -2.31 11.76 12.06
C ALA A 61 -2.52 13.02 11.19
N ASN A 62 -1.75 13.17 10.10
CA ASN A 62 -1.86 14.30 9.18
C ASN A 62 -2.82 14.05 8.00
N SER A 63 -3.49 12.90 7.97
CA SER A 63 -4.45 12.54 6.93
C SER A 63 -5.87 12.59 7.49
N LYS A 64 -6.80 13.21 6.76
CA LYS A 64 -8.23 13.11 7.10
C LYS A 64 -8.73 11.71 6.75
N LYS A 65 -9.46 11.09 7.67
CA LYS A 65 -9.96 9.72 7.55
C LYS A 65 -10.82 9.52 6.30
N GLU A 66 -11.71 10.47 6.04
CA GLU A 66 -12.66 10.43 4.92
C GLU A 66 -11.92 10.51 3.57
N GLU A 67 -10.88 11.34 3.50
CA GLU A 67 -10.03 11.44 2.30
C GLU A 67 -9.21 10.16 2.10
N ALA A 68 -8.72 9.54 3.18
CA ALA A 68 -7.99 8.28 3.12
C ALA A 68 -8.90 7.14 2.61
N ILE A 69 -10.12 7.04 3.14
CA ILE A 69 -11.15 6.10 2.68
C ILE A 69 -11.42 6.31 1.19
N GLN A 70 -11.67 7.55 0.76
CA GLN A 70 -11.92 7.87 -0.64
C GLN A 70 -10.75 7.49 -1.55
N ASN A 71 -9.54 7.85 -1.17
CA ASN A 71 -8.34 7.50 -1.93
C ASN A 71 -8.18 5.98 -2.07
N SER A 72 -8.48 5.22 -1.02
CA SER A 72 -8.38 3.76 -1.04
C SER A 72 -9.42 3.12 -1.95
N TYR A 73 -10.72 3.35 -1.73
CA TYR A 73 -11.72 2.63 -2.52
C TYR A 73 -11.65 3.03 -4.00
N GLU A 74 -11.36 4.29 -4.34
CA GLU A 74 -11.23 4.69 -5.74
C GLU A 74 -10.05 4.01 -6.43
N PHE A 75 -8.93 3.83 -5.71
CA PHE A 75 -7.79 3.09 -6.23
C PHE A 75 -8.14 1.62 -6.45
N LEU A 76 -8.80 0.98 -5.47
CA LEU A 76 -9.18 -0.43 -5.56
C LEU A 76 -10.19 -0.68 -6.67
N VAL A 77 -11.23 0.16 -6.77
CA VAL A 77 -12.21 0.12 -7.86
C VAL A 77 -11.51 0.20 -9.21
N GLN A 78 -10.61 1.17 -9.40
CA GLN A 78 -9.86 1.29 -10.64
C GLN A 78 -8.95 0.06 -10.88
N ARG A 79 -8.21 -0.40 -9.87
CA ARG A 79 -7.23 -1.48 -10.01
C ARG A 79 -7.90 -2.82 -10.30
N MET A 80 -9.13 -3.02 -9.81
CA MET A 80 -9.80 -4.31 -9.83
C MET A 80 -10.95 -4.38 -10.87
N GLY A 81 -10.84 -3.60 -11.95
CA GLY A 81 -11.67 -3.72 -13.15
C GLY A 81 -12.85 -2.74 -13.26
N GLY A 82 -12.95 -1.77 -12.34
CA GLY A 82 -13.96 -0.72 -12.35
C GLY A 82 -13.54 0.56 -13.09
N PRO A 83 -14.37 1.62 -13.03
CA PRO A 83 -14.05 2.90 -13.64
C PRO A 83 -12.80 3.56 -13.02
N PRO A 84 -12.05 4.38 -13.77
CA PRO A 84 -10.77 4.94 -13.33
C PRO A 84 -10.92 6.16 -12.39
N LEU A 85 -11.72 6.02 -11.33
CA LEU A 85 -12.08 7.11 -10.41
C LEU A 85 -10.85 7.78 -9.80
N TYR A 86 -9.87 6.98 -9.36
CA TYR A 86 -8.65 7.50 -8.76
C TYR A 86 -7.86 8.37 -9.75
N SER A 87 -7.66 7.88 -10.98
CA SER A 87 -6.85 8.58 -11.97
C SER A 87 -7.53 9.83 -12.50
N GLN A 88 -8.86 9.82 -12.60
CA GLN A 88 -9.64 11.01 -12.95
C GLN A 88 -9.45 12.13 -11.92
N ARG A 89 -9.35 11.81 -10.62
CA ARG A 89 -9.22 12.80 -9.55
C ARG A 89 -7.78 13.15 -9.19
N LYS A 90 -6.86 12.18 -9.20
CA LYS A 90 -5.49 12.32 -8.66
C LYS A 90 -4.38 12.02 -9.67
N GLY A 91 -4.71 11.59 -10.88
CA GLY A 91 -3.74 11.10 -11.86
C GLY A 91 -3.15 9.75 -11.48
N HIS A 92 -1.93 9.47 -11.94
CA HIS A 92 -1.31 8.15 -11.79
C HIS A 92 -1.25 7.68 -10.31
N PRO A 93 -1.54 6.40 -9.99
CA PRO A 93 -1.48 5.88 -8.63
C PRO A 93 -0.13 6.09 -7.95
N ALA A 94 0.98 5.76 -8.65
CA ALA A 94 2.35 6.06 -8.23
C ALA A 94 2.62 5.73 -6.75
N LEU A 95 2.28 4.51 -6.32
CA LEU A 95 2.16 4.15 -4.90
C LEU A 95 3.44 4.46 -4.11
N ILE A 96 4.63 4.06 -4.59
CA ILE A 96 5.92 4.37 -3.93
C ILE A 96 6.09 5.88 -3.75
N GLY A 97 5.82 6.67 -4.80
CA GLY A 97 5.96 8.12 -4.74
C GLY A 97 5.03 8.76 -3.71
N ARG A 98 3.79 8.28 -3.60
CA ARG A 98 2.79 8.80 -2.65
C ARG A 98 2.99 8.32 -1.22
N HIS A 99 3.66 7.18 -1.03
CA HIS A 99 3.99 6.66 0.30
C HIS A 99 5.35 7.15 0.82
N ARG A 100 6.16 7.83 -0.01
CA ARG A 100 7.47 8.41 0.36
C ARG A 100 7.48 9.23 1.67
N PRO A 101 6.44 10.03 2.02
CA PRO A 101 6.43 10.80 3.27
C PRO A 101 6.27 9.95 4.53
N PHE A 102 5.86 8.68 4.41
CA PHE A 102 5.52 7.83 5.55
C PHE A 102 6.64 6.80 5.82
N PRO A 103 6.83 6.39 7.09
CA PRO A 103 7.75 5.31 7.43
C PRO A 103 7.11 3.94 7.14
N VAL A 104 7.26 3.45 5.90
CA VAL A 104 6.71 2.14 5.50
C VAL A 104 7.69 1.02 5.83
N THR A 105 7.80 0.70 7.12
CA THR A 105 8.66 -0.38 7.62
C THR A 105 8.00 -1.76 7.46
N HIS A 106 8.76 -2.84 7.63
CA HIS A 106 8.22 -4.21 7.72
C HIS A 106 7.13 -4.32 8.79
N GLN A 107 7.35 -3.71 9.96
CA GLN A 107 6.36 -3.71 11.05
C GLN A 107 5.10 -2.92 10.66
N ALA A 108 5.24 -1.78 9.99
CA ALA A 108 4.10 -1.00 9.50
C ALA A 108 3.28 -1.77 8.45
N ALA A 109 3.94 -2.51 7.56
CA ALA A 109 3.27 -3.37 6.58
C ALA A 109 2.44 -4.47 7.26
N GLU A 110 3.01 -5.19 8.23
CA GLU A 110 2.27 -6.24 8.94
C GLU A 110 1.10 -5.66 9.77
N ARG A 111 1.27 -4.50 10.40
CA ARG A 111 0.16 -3.85 11.14
C ARG A 111 -0.95 -3.38 10.20
N TRP A 112 -0.61 -2.85 9.04
CA TRP A 112 -1.57 -2.50 7.99
C TRP A 112 -2.33 -3.74 7.51
N LEU A 113 -1.62 -4.85 7.27
CA LEU A 113 -2.20 -6.10 6.80
C LEU A 113 -3.11 -6.76 7.85
N HIS A 114 -2.78 -6.64 9.13
CA HIS A 114 -3.65 -7.07 10.22
C HIS A 114 -5.02 -6.40 10.13
N HIS A 115 -5.07 -5.07 10.01
CA HIS A 115 -6.33 -4.33 9.87
C HIS A 115 -7.08 -4.69 8.59
N MET A 116 -6.37 -4.85 7.47
CA MET A 116 -6.99 -5.24 6.19
C MET A 116 -7.55 -6.66 6.22
N HIS A 117 -6.87 -7.59 6.88
CA HIS A 117 -7.35 -8.96 7.09
C HIS A 117 -8.67 -8.96 7.87
N MET A 118 -8.72 -8.24 8.99
CA MET A 118 -9.97 -8.13 9.78
C MET A 118 -11.08 -7.43 9.00
N ALA A 119 -10.76 -6.41 8.19
CA ALA A 119 -11.74 -5.73 7.36
C ALA A 119 -12.31 -6.65 6.27
N LEU A 120 -11.46 -7.42 5.57
CA LEU A 120 -11.90 -8.44 4.60
C LEU A 120 -12.74 -9.53 5.26
N ASP A 121 -12.33 -10.03 6.42
CA ASP A 121 -13.05 -11.07 7.14
C ASP A 121 -14.48 -10.62 7.50
N THR A 122 -14.60 -9.38 8.00
CA THR A 122 -15.88 -8.82 8.48
C THR A 122 -16.72 -8.10 7.40
N THR A 123 -16.25 -8.01 6.16
CA THR A 123 -17.04 -7.45 5.05
C THR A 123 -17.84 -8.58 4.38
N PRO A 124 -19.19 -8.62 4.52
CA PRO A 124 -20.01 -9.75 4.07
C PRO A 124 -20.14 -9.83 2.54
N ASP A 125 -19.96 -8.70 1.85
CA ASP A 125 -20.15 -8.58 0.40
C ASP A 125 -18.99 -9.19 -0.43
N ILE A 126 -17.98 -9.76 0.22
CA ILE A 126 -16.77 -10.29 -0.42
C ILE A 126 -16.70 -11.80 -0.17
N ASP A 127 -16.79 -12.58 -1.25
CA ASP A 127 -16.69 -14.04 -1.18
C ASP A 127 -15.25 -14.52 -0.90
N ALA A 128 -15.11 -15.77 -0.43
CA ALA A 128 -13.83 -16.32 0.03
C ALA A 128 -12.72 -16.31 -1.04
N ASP A 129 -13.04 -16.64 -2.30
CA ASP A 129 -12.07 -16.61 -3.40
C ASP A 129 -11.57 -15.18 -3.65
N SER A 130 -12.47 -14.21 -3.66
CA SER A 130 -12.11 -12.79 -3.78
C SER A 130 -11.27 -12.32 -2.60
N LYS A 131 -11.56 -12.74 -1.36
CA LYS A 131 -10.75 -12.40 -0.17
C LYS A 131 -9.30 -12.89 -0.31
N ILE A 132 -9.09 -14.10 -0.81
CA ILE A 132 -7.74 -14.67 -1.02
C ILE A 132 -6.96 -13.86 -2.05
N LYS A 133 -7.56 -13.61 -3.23
CA LYS A 133 -6.93 -12.82 -4.30
C LYS A 133 -6.57 -11.41 -3.82
N MET A 134 -7.51 -10.74 -3.14
CA MET A 134 -7.29 -9.40 -2.60
C MET A 134 -6.20 -9.40 -1.53
N MET A 135 -6.18 -10.37 -0.62
CA MET A 135 -5.15 -10.46 0.42
C MET A 135 -3.76 -10.70 -0.17
N ASN A 136 -3.63 -11.57 -1.17
CA ASN A 136 -2.36 -11.78 -1.88
C ASN A 136 -1.86 -10.48 -2.52
N PHE A 137 -2.75 -9.79 -3.25
CA PHE A 137 -2.44 -8.48 -3.83
C PHE A 137 -1.98 -7.47 -2.76
N PHE A 138 -2.71 -7.36 -1.66
CA PHE A 138 -2.41 -6.43 -0.57
C PHE A 138 -1.09 -6.75 0.12
N ARG A 139 -0.85 -8.02 0.44
CA ARG A 139 0.37 -8.46 1.12
C ARG A 139 1.59 -8.20 0.25
N HIS A 140 1.56 -8.62 -1.01
CA HIS A 140 2.65 -8.34 -1.94
C HIS A 140 2.89 -6.83 -2.11
N THR A 141 1.83 -6.06 -2.35
CA THR A 141 1.93 -4.60 -2.54
C THR A 141 2.46 -3.89 -1.29
N ALA A 142 2.09 -4.32 -0.08
CA ALA A 142 2.61 -3.75 1.16
C ALA A 142 4.13 -3.91 1.23
N PHE A 143 4.66 -5.11 0.95
CA PHE A 143 6.11 -5.35 0.95
C PHE A 143 6.83 -4.73 -0.25
N PHE A 144 6.15 -4.52 -1.38
CA PHE A 144 6.66 -3.69 -2.47
C PHE A 144 6.89 -2.23 -2.04
N LEU A 145 6.00 -1.68 -1.21
CA LEU A 145 6.17 -0.34 -0.63
C LEU A 145 7.30 -0.31 0.40
N VAL A 146 7.46 -1.36 1.21
CA VAL A 146 8.61 -1.50 2.12
C VAL A 146 9.92 -1.49 1.33
N ALA A 147 10.00 -2.26 0.23
CA ALA A 147 11.19 -2.27 -0.63
C ALA A 147 11.45 -0.90 -1.26
N GLY A 148 10.40 -0.17 -1.64
CA GLY A 148 10.48 1.21 -2.10
C GLY A 148 11.02 2.19 -1.05
N ASP A 149 10.57 2.07 0.21
CA ASP A 149 11.05 2.91 1.31
C ASP A 149 12.52 2.61 1.66
N GLU A 150 12.94 1.34 1.63
CA GLU A 150 14.36 1.00 1.82
C GLU A 150 15.27 1.64 0.76
N LEU A 151 14.85 1.67 -0.51
CA LEU A 151 15.63 2.32 -1.56
C LEU A 151 15.75 3.83 -1.33
N LYS A 152 14.68 4.48 -0.85
CA LYS A 152 14.71 5.90 -0.43
C LYS A 152 15.77 6.09 0.65
N ASN A 153 15.73 5.30 1.71
CA ASN A 153 16.62 5.44 2.87
C ASN A 153 18.09 5.16 2.50
N LYS A 154 18.35 4.23 1.57
CA LYS A 154 19.70 3.98 1.03
C LYS A 154 20.21 5.18 0.24
N ASN A 155 19.39 5.75 -0.65
CA ASN A 155 19.78 6.91 -1.45
C ASN A 155 19.99 8.19 -0.62
N GLN A 156 19.29 8.34 0.51
CA GLN A 156 19.49 9.45 1.45
C GLN A 156 20.76 9.30 2.30
N ARG A 157 21.24 8.07 2.52
CA ARG A 157 22.45 7.77 3.32
C ARG A 157 23.75 7.84 2.55
N VAL A 158 23.73 7.96 1.22
CA VAL A 158 24.93 8.15 0.40
C VAL A 158 25.17 9.66 0.23
N PRO A 159 26.16 10.26 0.90
CA PRO A 159 26.52 11.65 0.63
C PRO A 159 27.18 11.71 -0.74
N CYS A 160 26.82 12.69 -1.57
CA CYS A 160 27.60 13.04 -2.75
C CYS A 160 29.04 13.36 -2.32
N LYS A 161 29.98 12.44 -2.55
CA LYS A 161 31.42 12.72 -2.48
C LYS A 161 31.84 13.50 -3.74
N HIS A 162 31.53 14.79 -3.78
CA HIS A 162 32.15 15.77 -4.68
C HIS A 162 32.32 17.07 -3.88
N GLY A 163 33.50 17.66 -3.70
CA GLY A 163 34.85 17.28 -4.07
C GLY A 163 35.83 18.04 -3.18
N THR A 164 36.95 17.41 -2.87
CA THR A 164 38.13 18.07 -2.32
C THR A 164 38.70 18.99 -3.39
N SER A 165 38.59 20.30 -3.19
CA SER A 165 39.59 21.22 -3.72
C SER A 165 40.40 21.70 -2.52
N GLY A 166 41.60 21.16 -2.40
CA GLY A 166 42.66 21.83 -1.66
C GLY A 166 42.97 23.15 -2.37
N SER A 167 43.22 24.18 -1.59
CA SER A 167 43.96 25.36 -2.05
C SER A 167 44.92 25.73 -0.94
N ASP A 168 46.14 25.23 -1.06
CA ASP A 168 47.34 25.80 -0.45
C ASP A 168 47.84 26.96 -1.34
N ALA A 169 48.55 27.91 -0.70
CA ALA A 169 49.28 29.07 -1.22
C ALA A 169 48.39 30.22 -1.74
N VAL A 170 48.47 31.44 -1.18
CA VAL A 170 49.64 32.32 -0.99
C VAL A 170 49.60 33.06 0.35
#